data_AF-A0A7S1WHG6-F1
#
_entry.id   AF-A0A7S1WHG6-F1
#
_cell.length_a   1.000
_cell.length_b   1.000
_cell.length_c   1.000
_cell.angle_alpha   90.00
_cell.angle_beta   90.00
_cell.angle_gamma   90.00
#
_symmetry.space_group_name_H-M   'P 1'
#
loop_
_entity.id
_entity.type
_entity.pdbx_description
1 polymer ?
#
loop_
_entity_poly.entity_id
_entity_poly.type
_entity_poly.pdbx_seq_one_letter_code
_entity_poly.pdbx_strand_id
1 'polypeptide(L)'
;MDQRAKRKALEAAAAVSAYKKLAAAGKPSAVVNPATGETAEQRAKRKGKEAAEAAQVAKRARQAGDRSSALRREKSSRSENGGTAPAFSLYDGLPEPDPEKDALAARLAEAANRENDSGKMKYTEDRTKIVFLDIDGVLRPLYGGQFQMSSITMDGENVPIVDGDTEFKPSAMHSLRQILEQTGAALVLSSEWRRHPTLREGVNANLRQKGLPMVIDDTPLMERDLTGNPLRSFAIRRAREIGLWLKSHPEVRQWVALDDIDLGEADEERQAGQPLITPRFVLTEKSACLLPTDAQMAVNILGGKLNPLRVFDEVPG
;
A
#
# COMPACT_ATOMS: atom_id res chain seq x y z
N MET A 1 -22.11 28.58 15.21
CA MET A 1 -22.36 27.92 13.92
C MET A 1 -21.10 28.04 13.07
N ASP A 2 -20.50 26.90 12.72
CA ASP A 2 -19.16 26.81 12.16
C ASP A 2 -19.09 27.32 10.69
N GLN A 3 -18.33 28.40 10.47
CA GLN A 3 -18.11 29.00 9.15
C GLN A 3 -17.44 28.01 8.17
N ARG A 4 -16.72 27.00 8.69
CA ARG A 4 -16.07 25.95 7.90
C ARG A 4 -17.08 25.00 7.26
N ALA A 5 -18.19 24.72 7.95
CA ALA A 5 -19.27 23.89 7.41
C ALA A 5 -20.04 24.61 6.30
N LYS A 6 -20.28 25.92 6.44
CA LYS A 6 -20.89 26.74 5.38
C LYS A 6 -20.01 26.81 4.13
N ARG A 7 -18.69 26.95 4.29
CA ARG A 7 -17.74 26.98 3.17
C ARG A 7 -17.69 25.65 2.42
N LYS A 8 -17.64 24.52 3.14
CA LYS A 8 -17.72 23.17 2.54
C LYS A 8 -19.03 22.93 1.78
N ALA A 9 -20.15 23.44 2.30
CA ALA A 9 -21.45 23.30 1.62
C ALA A 9 -21.52 24.14 0.32
N LEU A 10 -20.93 25.34 0.31
CA LEU A 10 -20.83 26.20 -0.86
C LEU A 10 -19.88 25.62 -1.93
N GLU A 11 -18.74 25.07 -1.53
CA GLU A 11 -17.79 24.40 -2.43
C GLU A 11 -18.41 23.13 -3.04
N ALA A 12 -19.17 22.34 -2.26
CA ALA A 12 -19.89 21.18 -2.77
C ALA A 12 -21.00 21.56 -3.76
N ALA A 13 -21.74 22.64 -3.49
CA ALA A 13 -22.78 23.14 -4.40
C ALA A 13 -22.19 23.66 -5.73
N ALA A 14 -21.02 24.30 -5.69
CA ALA A 14 -20.30 24.76 -6.87
C ALA A 14 -19.80 23.59 -7.74
N ALA A 15 -19.28 22.52 -7.13
CA ALA A 15 -18.82 21.32 -7.82
C ALA A 15 -19.97 20.58 -8.53
N VAL A 16 -21.15 20.49 -7.90
CA VAL A 16 -22.34 19.88 -8.51
C VAL A 16 -22.87 20.72 -9.68
N SER A 17 -22.79 22.06 -9.59
CA SER A 17 -23.16 22.97 -10.68
C SER A 17 -22.22 22.85 -11.88
N ALA A 18 -20.91 22.72 -11.64
CA ALA A 18 -19.90 22.50 -12.69
C ALA A 18 -20.08 21.15 -13.40
N TYR A 19 -20.41 20.10 -12.65
CA TYR A 19 -20.68 18.77 -13.22
C TYR A 19 -21.93 18.77 -14.12
N LYS A 20 -23.00 19.47 -13.74
CA LYS A 20 -24.20 19.60 -14.58
C LYS A 20 -23.93 20.39 -15.87
N LYS A 21 -23.03 21.39 -15.84
CA LYS A 21 -22.61 22.12 -17.05
C LYS A 21 -21.80 21.26 -18.02
N LEU A 22 -20.95 20.37 -17.51
CA LEU A 22 -20.16 19.44 -18.34
C LEU A 22 -21.01 18.33 -18.94
N ALA A 23 -22.01 17.83 -18.20
CA ALA A 23 -22.97 16.84 -18.71
C ALA A 23 -23.85 17.40 -19.86
N ALA A 24 -24.13 18.71 -19.86
CA ALA A 24 -24.86 19.37 -20.94
C ALA A 24 -24.01 19.62 -22.21
N ALA A 25 -22.68 19.51 -22.13
CA ALA A 25 -21.75 19.78 -23.23
C ALA A 25 -21.48 18.55 -24.13
N GLY A 26 -22.26 17.47 -23.99
CA GLY A 26 -22.38 16.42 -24.99
C GLY A 26 -21.08 15.69 -25.32
N LYS A 27 -20.62 14.81 -24.42
CA LYS A 27 -19.87 13.58 -24.75
C LYS A 27 -19.65 12.72 -23.51
N PRO A 28 -20.21 11.50 -23.45
CA PRO A 28 -19.50 10.39 -22.85
C PRO A 28 -19.38 9.24 -23.85
N SER A 29 -18.14 8.89 -24.19
CA SER A 29 -17.84 7.61 -24.81
C SER A 29 -18.15 6.52 -23.78
N ALA A 30 -19.16 5.71 -24.06
CA ALA A 30 -19.65 4.66 -23.17
C ALA A 30 -18.70 3.46 -23.19
N VAL A 31 -17.69 3.46 -22.32
CA VAL A 31 -16.90 2.26 -22.03
C VAL A 31 -17.73 1.37 -21.10
N VAL A 32 -18.20 0.25 -21.63
CA VAL A 32 -18.97 -0.78 -20.94
C VAL A 32 -17.99 -1.77 -20.30
N ASN A 33 -18.23 -2.17 -19.05
CA ASN A 33 -17.37 -3.15 -18.38
C ASN A 33 -17.67 -4.58 -18.88
N PRO A 34 -16.68 -5.31 -19.40
CA PRO A 34 -16.89 -6.64 -19.97
C PRO A 34 -17.33 -7.71 -18.96
N ALA A 35 -17.12 -7.50 -17.65
CA ALA A 35 -17.57 -8.44 -16.62
C ALA A 35 -19.03 -8.25 -16.17
N THR A 36 -19.62 -7.08 -16.44
CA THR A 36 -20.94 -6.70 -15.88
C THR A 36 -21.91 -6.11 -16.90
N GLY A 37 -21.44 -5.75 -18.10
CA GLY A 37 -22.26 -5.07 -19.11
C GLY A 37 -22.69 -3.65 -18.71
N GLU A 38 -22.26 -3.14 -17.56
CA GLU A 38 -22.68 -1.84 -17.02
C GLU A 38 -21.79 -0.70 -17.54
N THR A 39 -22.43 0.40 -17.96
CA THR A 39 -21.75 1.67 -18.26
C THR A 39 -21.29 2.37 -16.97
N ALA A 40 -20.32 3.29 -17.10
CA ALA A 40 -19.87 4.12 -15.98
C ALA A 40 -21.02 4.87 -15.28
N GLU A 41 -22.01 5.33 -16.05
CA GLU A 41 -23.18 6.03 -15.52
C GLU A 41 -24.13 5.09 -14.75
N GLN A 42 -24.32 3.86 -15.24
CA GLN A 42 -25.11 2.83 -14.54
C GLN A 42 -24.44 2.43 -13.21
N ARG A 43 -23.11 2.31 -13.19
CA ARG A 43 -22.35 1.99 -11.98
C ARG A 43 -22.37 3.13 -10.96
N ALA A 44 -22.28 4.38 -11.42
CA ALA A 44 -22.43 5.56 -10.57
C ALA A 44 -23.84 5.64 -9.95
N LYS A 45 -24.89 5.33 -10.73
CA LYS A 45 -26.27 5.26 -10.23
C LYS A 45 -26.47 4.14 -9.20
N ARG A 46 -25.87 2.96 -9.41
CA ARG A 46 -25.93 1.84 -8.46
C ARG A 46 -25.22 2.17 -7.15
N LYS A 47 -23.96 2.64 -7.22
CA LYS A 47 -23.22 3.07 -6.01
C LYS A 47 -23.89 4.24 -5.29
N GLY A 48 -24.52 5.16 -6.03
CA GLY A 48 -25.32 6.24 -5.45
C GLY A 48 -26.53 5.73 -4.67
N LYS A 49 -27.22 4.70 -5.16
CA LYS A 49 -28.31 4.02 -4.43
C LYS A 49 -27.79 3.28 -3.20
N GLU A 50 -26.73 2.50 -3.33
CA GLU A 50 -26.11 1.76 -2.22
C GLU A 50 -25.60 2.68 -1.11
N ALA A 51 -24.96 3.80 -1.48
CA ALA A 51 -24.50 4.82 -0.54
C ALA A 51 -25.68 5.57 0.12
N ALA A 52 -26.77 5.82 -0.62
CA ALA A 52 -27.97 6.41 -0.06
C ALA A 52 -28.65 5.47 0.94
N GLU A 53 -28.74 4.17 0.64
CA GLU A 53 -29.26 3.15 1.54
C GLU A 53 -28.39 3.00 2.79
N ALA A 54 -27.06 2.92 2.63
CA ALA A 54 -26.12 2.88 3.75
C ALA A 54 -26.21 4.14 4.63
N ALA A 55 -26.33 5.34 4.03
CA ALA A 55 -26.53 6.58 4.75
C ALA A 55 -27.89 6.63 5.46
N GLN A 56 -28.93 6.02 4.89
CA GLN A 56 -30.26 5.93 5.49
C GLN A 56 -30.27 4.97 6.68
N VAL A 57 -29.55 3.84 6.59
CA VAL A 57 -29.31 2.89 7.69
C VAL A 57 -28.53 3.58 8.81
N ALA A 58 -27.44 4.29 8.49
CA ALA A 58 -26.66 5.04 9.47
C ALA A 58 -27.47 6.17 10.13
N LYS A 59 -28.33 6.86 9.37
CA LYS A 59 -29.22 7.90 9.91
C LYS A 59 -30.29 7.32 10.82
N ARG A 60 -30.86 6.15 10.50
CA ARG A 60 -31.80 5.42 11.37
C ARG A 60 -31.12 4.95 12.65
N ALA A 61 -29.88 4.44 12.58
CA ALA A 61 -29.09 4.07 13.74
C ALA A 61 -28.78 5.27 14.65
N ARG A 62 -28.42 6.43 14.07
CA ARG A 62 -28.21 7.67 14.82
C ARG A 62 -29.50 8.22 15.44
N GLN A 63 -30.61 8.21 14.71
CA GLN A 63 -31.91 8.64 15.24
C GLN A 63 -32.42 7.71 16.36
N ALA A 64 -32.12 6.41 16.29
CA ALA A 64 -32.38 5.46 17.37
C ALA A 64 -31.49 5.73 18.61
N GLY A 65 -30.22 6.09 18.41
CA GLY A 65 -29.31 6.51 19.47
C GLY A 65 -29.67 7.87 20.10
N ASP A 66 -30.13 8.83 19.30
CA ASP A 66 -30.59 10.14 19.79
C ASP A 66 -31.93 10.03 20.54
N ARG A 67 -32.84 9.14 20.10
CA ARG A 67 -34.06 8.82 20.86
C ARG A 67 -33.75 8.10 22.18
N SER A 68 -32.80 7.17 22.20
CA SER A 68 -32.43 6.45 23.42
C SER A 68 -31.72 7.36 24.45
N SER A 69 -30.92 8.32 23.98
CA SER A 69 -30.26 9.31 24.83
C SER A 69 -31.22 10.42 25.32
N ALA A 70 -32.19 10.85 24.50
CA ALA A 70 -33.26 11.75 24.93
C ALA A 70 -34.17 11.11 25.99
N LEU A 71 -34.58 9.84 25.80
CA LEU A 71 -35.38 9.07 26.77
C LEU A 71 -34.62 8.82 28.09
N ARG A 72 -33.29 8.64 28.05
CA ARG A 72 -32.44 8.56 29.25
C ARG A 72 -32.34 9.88 30.01
N ARG A 73 -32.28 11.02 29.31
CA ARG A 73 -32.27 12.36 29.93
C ARG A 73 -33.61 12.70 30.59
N GLU A 74 -34.75 12.33 29.99
CA GLU A 74 -36.05 12.49 30.64
C GLU A 74 -36.23 11.56 31.86
N LYS A 75 -35.79 10.29 31.79
CA LYS A 75 -35.89 9.36 32.93
C LYS A 75 -34.95 9.68 34.10
N SER A 76 -33.77 10.26 33.83
CA SER A 76 -32.87 10.73 34.89
C SER A 76 -33.44 11.90 35.70
N SER A 77 -34.45 12.62 35.17
CA SER A 77 -35.16 13.67 35.90
C SER A 77 -36.39 13.17 36.68
N ARG A 78 -36.73 11.87 36.59
CA ARG A 78 -37.98 11.31 37.14
C ARG A 78 -37.81 10.03 37.95
N SER A 79 -36.57 9.68 38.33
CA SER A 79 -36.28 8.51 39.18
C SER A 79 -36.20 8.89 40.67
N GLU A 80 -37.23 9.54 41.18
CA GLU A 80 -37.72 9.33 42.55
C GLU A 80 -39.11 8.70 42.42
N ASN A 81 -39.16 7.42 42.06
CA ASN A 81 -40.16 6.44 42.50
C ASN A 81 -40.02 5.14 41.71
N GLY A 82 -40.01 4.03 42.45
CA GLY A 82 -39.70 2.69 41.96
C GLY A 82 -40.62 2.16 40.87
N GLY A 83 -40.04 1.33 40.00
CA GLY A 83 -40.76 0.55 38.99
C GLY A 83 -39.77 -0.19 38.07
N THR A 84 -39.73 -1.51 38.20
CA THR A 84 -38.94 -2.43 37.38
C THR A 84 -39.41 -2.41 35.91
N ALA A 85 -38.53 -2.07 34.98
CA ALA A 85 -38.75 -2.19 33.53
C ALA A 85 -37.70 -3.13 32.92
N PRO A 86 -38.04 -3.93 31.89
CA PRO A 86 -37.16 -4.96 31.36
C PRO A 86 -35.98 -4.33 30.59
N ALA A 87 -34.80 -4.93 30.76
CA ALA A 87 -33.58 -4.48 30.10
C ALA A 87 -33.68 -4.73 28.59
N PHE A 88 -33.64 -3.66 27.79
CA PHE A 88 -33.43 -3.75 26.35
C PHE A 88 -32.02 -4.30 26.11
N SER A 89 -31.90 -5.54 25.60
CA SER A 89 -30.62 -6.15 25.27
C SER A 89 -30.10 -5.55 23.96
N LEU A 90 -28.84 -5.10 23.97
CA LEU A 90 -28.16 -4.49 22.82
C LEU A 90 -27.95 -5.48 21.65
N TYR A 91 -28.28 -6.76 21.85
CA TYR A 91 -28.00 -7.88 20.95
C TYR A 91 -29.25 -8.44 20.26
N ASP A 92 -30.44 -7.85 20.49
CA ASP A 92 -31.68 -8.27 19.82
C ASP A 92 -31.61 -7.94 18.32
N GLY A 93 -31.37 -8.95 17.49
CA GLY A 93 -31.34 -8.85 16.02
C GLY A 93 -29.98 -9.12 15.38
N LEU A 94 -28.97 -9.51 16.15
CA LEU A 94 -27.75 -10.10 15.57
C LEU A 94 -28.02 -11.54 15.13
N PRO A 95 -27.41 -12.00 14.02
CA PRO A 95 -27.47 -13.41 13.65
C PRO A 95 -26.94 -14.26 14.80
N GLU A 96 -27.54 -15.44 14.99
CA GLU A 96 -27.06 -16.38 16.01
C GLU A 96 -25.57 -16.69 15.77
N PRO A 97 -24.74 -16.77 16.83
CA PRO A 97 -23.33 -17.11 16.71
C PRO A 97 -23.16 -18.39 15.88
N ASP A 98 -22.30 -18.33 14.87
CA ASP A 98 -21.96 -19.47 14.01
C ASP A 98 -20.62 -20.03 14.53
N PRO A 99 -20.64 -21.13 15.31
CA PRO A 99 -19.45 -21.59 16.01
C PRO A 99 -18.30 -21.96 15.06
N GLU A 100 -18.60 -22.36 13.83
CA GLU A 100 -17.58 -22.72 12.84
C GLU A 100 -16.92 -21.48 12.23
N LYS A 101 -17.72 -20.46 11.86
CA LYS A 101 -17.18 -19.19 11.35
C LYS A 101 -16.45 -18.41 12.43
N ASP A 102 -16.96 -18.40 13.65
CA ASP A 102 -16.35 -17.72 14.78
C ASP A 102 -15.04 -18.40 15.20
N ALA A 103 -14.98 -19.74 15.17
CA ALA A 103 -13.75 -20.48 15.41
C ALA A 103 -12.71 -20.26 14.30
N LEU A 104 -13.14 -20.17 13.03
CA LEU A 104 -12.24 -19.85 11.92
C LEU A 104 -11.70 -18.42 12.03
N ALA A 105 -12.56 -17.44 12.31
CA ALA A 105 -12.17 -16.05 12.52
C ALA A 105 -11.22 -15.91 13.72
N ALA A 106 -11.48 -16.61 14.83
CA ALA A 106 -10.61 -16.65 15.98
C ALA A 106 -9.24 -17.29 15.65
N ARG A 107 -9.21 -18.39 14.90
CA ARG A 107 -7.95 -19.02 14.45
C ARG A 107 -7.15 -18.12 13.51
N LEU A 108 -7.82 -17.43 12.58
CA LEU A 108 -7.17 -16.46 11.69
C LEU A 108 -6.64 -15.25 12.46
N ALA A 109 -7.40 -14.73 13.44
CA ALA A 109 -6.96 -13.66 14.32
C ALA A 109 -5.80 -14.09 15.23
N GLU A 110 -5.84 -15.31 15.77
CA GLU A 110 -4.76 -15.86 16.58
C GLU A 110 -3.49 -16.11 15.74
N ALA A 111 -3.61 -16.59 14.51
CA ALA A 111 -2.50 -16.72 13.57
C ALA A 111 -1.89 -15.34 13.23
N ALA A 112 -2.72 -14.34 12.91
CA ALA A 112 -2.29 -12.98 12.66
C ALA A 112 -1.62 -12.32 13.89
N ASN A 113 -2.14 -12.61 15.09
CA ASN A 113 -1.54 -12.14 16.34
C ASN A 113 -0.21 -12.82 16.63
N ARG A 114 -0.06 -14.13 16.37
CA ARG A 114 1.22 -14.85 16.47
C ARG A 114 2.26 -14.35 15.46
N GLU A 115 1.84 -13.95 14.26
CA GLU A 115 2.72 -13.30 13.28
C GLU A 115 3.18 -11.91 13.74
N ASN A 116 2.32 -11.16 14.44
CA ASN A 116 2.67 -9.84 14.99
C ASN A 116 3.44 -9.92 16.33
N ASP A 117 3.33 -11.03 17.06
CA ASP A 117 4.04 -11.31 18.32
C ASP A 117 5.45 -11.87 18.07
N SER A 118 6.06 -11.51 16.94
CA SER A 118 7.47 -11.77 16.69
C SER A 118 8.26 -11.04 17.79
N GLY A 119 8.80 -11.81 18.75
CA GLY A 119 9.61 -11.29 19.83
C GLY A 119 10.73 -10.36 19.36
N LYS A 120 11.41 -9.67 20.29
CA LYS A 120 12.45 -8.68 19.97
C LYS A 120 13.36 -9.17 18.84
N MET A 121 13.31 -8.46 17.70
CA MET A 121 14.09 -8.77 16.51
C MET A 121 15.57 -8.92 16.88
N LYS A 122 16.18 -10.03 16.50
CA LYS A 122 17.64 -10.21 16.65
C LYS A 122 18.32 -9.52 15.48
N TYR A 123 18.57 -8.23 15.65
CA TYR A 123 19.13 -7.38 14.60
C TYR A 123 20.32 -6.60 15.13
N THR A 124 21.45 -6.69 14.45
CA THR A 124 22.61 -5.82 14.63
C THR A 124 22.94 -5.26 13.27
N GLU A 125 22.75 -3.95 13.11
CA GLU A 125 22.94 -3.25 11.83
C GLU A 125 24.39 -3.35 11.37
N ASP A 126 24.59 -3.91 10.18
CA ASP A 126 25.85 -3.96 9.45
C ASP A 126 25.72 -3.07 8.21
N ARG A 127 26.19 -1.83 8.32
CA ARG A 127 26.15 -0.84 7.23
C ARG A 127 27.01 -1.19 6.02
N THR A 128 27.82 -2.26 6.10
CA THR A 128 28.54 -2.77 4.92
C THR A 128 27.66 -3.65 4.03
N LYS A 129 26.43 -3.97 4.47
CA LYS A 129 25.43 -4.76 3.75
C LYS A 129 24.15 -3.96 3.53
N ILE A 130 23.72 -3.83 2.27
CA ILE A 130 22.57 -2.99 1.91
C ILE A 130 21.49 -3.75 1.15
N VAL A 131 20.24 -3.55 1.53
CA VAL A 131 19.06 -3.92 0.75
C VAL A 131 18.50 -2.67 0.10
N PHE A 132 18.54 -2.59 -1.23
CA PHE A 132 17.78 -1.61 -2.00
C PHE A 132 16.35 -2.14 -2.17
N LEU A 133 15.41 -1.43 -1.58
CA LEU A 133 14.03 -1.91 -1.40
C LEU A 133 13.07 -1.12 -2.27
N ASP A 134 12.41 -1.78 -3.24
CA ASP A 134 11.15 -1.28 -3.79
C ASP A 134 9.96 -1.66 -2.86
N ILE A 135 8.78 -1.09 -3.09
CA ILE A 135 7.59 -1.29 -2.26
C ILE A 135 6.47 -1.96 -3.04
N ASP A 136 6.14 -1.47 -4.24
CA ASP A 136 5.04 -2.00 -5.04
C ASP A 136 5.54 -3.25 -5.76
N GLY A 137 4.77 -4.34 -5.69
CA GLY A 137 5.22 -5.65 -6.12
C GLY A 137 6.24 -6.33 -5.20
N VAL A 138 6.84 -5.64 -4.21
CA VAL A 138 7.80 -6.23 -3.25
C VAL A 138 7.23 -6.44 -1.86
N LEU A 139 6.70 -5.39 -1.23
CA LEU A 139 6.09 -5.48 0.12
C LEU A 139 4.57 -5.34 0.08
N ARG A 140 4.05 -4.76 -1.00
CA ARG A 140 2.62 -4.66 -1.28
C ARG A 140 2.37 -5.17 -2.71
N PRO A 141 1.25 -5.86 -2.98
CA PRO A 141 0.92 -6.27 -4.34
C PRO A 141 0.77 -5.06 -5.27
N LEU A 142 1.32 -5.12 -6.48
CA LEU A 142 1.14 -4.08 -7.49
C LEU A 142 -0.33 -3.95 -7.91
N TYR A 143 -1.05 -5.07 -7.93
CA TYR A 143 -2.48 -5.12 -8.22
C TYR A 143 -3.22 -5.75 -7.03
N GLY A 144 -3.93 -4.95 -6.25
CA GLY A 144 -4.98 -5.43 -5.35
C GLY A 144 -6.30 -5.59 -6.08
N GLY A 145 -7.25 -6.37 -5.55
CA GLY A 145 -8.61 -6.52 -6.10
C GLY A 145 -9.41 -5.21 -6.25
N GLN A 146 -8.87 -4.09 -5.76
CA GLN A 146 -9.39 -2.73 -5.86
C GLN A 146 -8.29 -1.70 -6.20
N PHE A 147 -7.28 -2.04 -6.98
CA PHE A 147 -6.24 -1.07 -7.36
C PHE A 147 -6.83 0.07 -8.21
N GLN A 148 -7.05 1.24 -7.60
CA GLN A 148 -7.18 2.52 -8.28
C GLN A 148 -6.17 3.48 -7.66
N MET A 149 -4.98 3.60 -8.26
CA MET A 149 -4.14 4.75 -8.00
C MET A 149 -4.85 5.98 -8.56
N SER A 150 -5.64 6.65 -7.72
CA SER A 150 -6.23 7.93 -8.07
C SER A 150 -5.21 9.00 -7.71
N SER A 151 -4.81 9.85 -8.65
CA SER A 151 -4.02 11.04 -8.31
C SER A 151 -4.98 12.23 -8.20
N ILE A 152 -4.86 13.00 -7.13
CA ILE A 152 -5.47 14.33 -7.09
C ILE A 152 -4.37 15.33 -7.41
N THR A 153 -4.61 16.15 -8.43
CA THR A 153 -3.77 17.30 -8.71
C THR A 153 -4.06 18.38 -7.67
N MET A 154 -3.10 18.65 -6.78
CA MET A 154 -3.13 19.80 -5.87
C MET A 154 -2.04 20.76 -6.32
N ASP A 155 -2.40 22.00 -6.62
CA ASP A 155 -1.46 23.07 -7.01
C ASP A 155 -0.52 22.73 -8.20
N GLY A 156 -0.95 21.85 -9.10
CA GLY A 156 -0.18 21.41 -10.27
C GLY A 156 0.69 20.16 -10.03
N GLU A 157 0.78 19.66 -8.80
CA GLU A 157 1.44 18.40 -8.48
C GLU A 157 0.43 17.25 -8.40
N ASN A 158 0.73 16.14 -9.10
CA ASN A 158 -0.06 14.92 -8.99
C ASN A 158 0.30 14.21 -7.69
N VAL A 159 -0.58 14.30 -6.69
CA VAL A 159 -0.43 13.59 -5.42
C VAL A 159 -1.18 12.25 -5.53
N PRO A 160 -0.50 11.10 -5.41
CA PRO A 160 -1.17 9.81 -5.40
C PRO A 160 -2.01 9.64 -4.12
N ILE A 161 -3.27 9.26 -4.30
CA ILE A 161 -4.18 8.83 -3.24
C ILE A 161 -4.31 7.33 -3.32
N VAL A 162 -3.99 6.72 -2.19
CA VAL A 162 -4.09 5.29 -1.98
C VAL A 162 -5.44 5.02 -1.30
N ASP A 163 -6.46 4.69 -2.09
CA ASP A 163 -7.79 4.28 -1.60
C ASP A 163 -7.97 2.77 -1.84
N GLY A 164 -8.08 1.97 -0.76
CA GLY A 164 -8.35 0.52 -0.77
C GLY A 164 -7.63 -0.24 0.35
N ASP A 165 -7.90 -1.55 0.51
CA ASP A 165 -7.13 -2.47 1.38
C ASP A 165 -5.70 -2.67 0.80
N THR A 166 -4.89 -1.64 0.92
CA THR A 166 -3.55 -1.46 0.35
C THR A 166 -2.45 -1.74 1.38
N GLU A 167 -2.67 -2.76 2.20
CA GLU A 167 -1.80 -3.07 3.33
C GLU A 167 -0.53 -3.79 2.88
N PHE A 168 0.58 -3.52 3.56
CA PHE A 168 1.81 -4.29 3.39
C PHE A 168 1.52 -5.76 3.66
N LYS A 169 1.88 -6.64 2.73
CA LYS A 169 1.57 -8.06 2.83
C LYS A 169 2.32 -8.66 4.03
N PRO A 170 1.62 -9.25 5.02
CA PRO A 170 2.27 -9.80 6.23
C PRO A 170 3.37 -10.80 5.90
N SER A 171 3.14 -11.69 4.92
CA SER A 171 4.14 -12.66 4.49
C SER A 171 5.39 -12.01 3.91
N ALA A 172 5.25 -10.90 3.14
CA ALA A 172 6.39 -10.17 2.58
C ALA A 172 7.18 -9.43 3.67
N MET A 173 6.49 -8.87 4.66
CA MET A 173 7.12 -8.27 5.84
C MET A 173 7.89 -9.31 6.66
N HIS A 174 7.36 -10.53 6.79
CA HIS A 174 8.05 -11.63 7.42
C HIS A 174 9.31 -12.06 6.63
N SER A 175 9.20 -12.17 5.30
CA SER A 175 10.36 -12.44 4.43
C SER A 175 11.44 -11.36 4.59
N LEU A 176 11.04 -10.08 4.64
CA LEU A 176 11.98 -8.97 4.87
C LEU A 176 12.66 -9.09 6.25
N ARG A 177 11.88 -9.41 7.30
CA ARG A 177 12.42 -9.69 8.65
C ARG A 177 13.52 -10.74 8.60
N GLN A 178 13.29 -11.85 7.91
CA GLN A 178 14.25 -12.95 7.79
C GLN A 178 15.56 -12.49 7.15
N ILE A 179 15.50 -11.68 6.09
CA ILE A 179 16.70 -11.10 5.45
C ILE A 179 17.50 -10.30 6.47
N LEU A 180 16.82 -9.39 7.19
CA LEU A 180 17.47 -8.46 8.12
C LEU A 180 18.05 -9.17 9.35
N GLU A 181 17.31 -10.12 9.94
CA GLU A 181 17.78 -10.90 11.11
C GLU A 181 18.98 -11.78 10.76
N GLN A 182 19.03 -12.35 9.56
CA GLN A 182 20.13 -13.23 9.16
C GLN A 182 21.39 -12.48 8.70
N THR A 183 21.22 -11.28 8.14
CA THR A 183 22.34 -10.59 7.45
C THR A 183 22.84 -9.35 8.19
N GLY A 184 21.99 -8.75 9.03
CA GLY A 184 22.21 -7.45 9.64
C GLY A 184 22.10 -6.28 8.64
N ALA A 185 21.69 -6.51 7.39
CA ALA A 185 21.72 -5.47 6.36
C ALA A 185 20.88 -4.24 6.73
N ALA A 186 21.31 -3.07 6.26
CA ALA A 186 20.54 -1.83 6.36
C ALA A 186 19.67 -1.62 5.12
N LEU A 187 18.57 -0.88 5.28
CA LEU A 187 17.60 -0.64 4.21
C LEU A 187 17.82 0.72 3.55
N VAL A 188 17.91 0.74 2.22
CA VAL A 188 17.87 1.96 1.41
C VAL A 188 16.64 1.91 0.53
N LEU A 189 15.83 2.98 0.56
CA LEU A 189 14.61 3.01 -0.22
C LEU A 189 14.95 3.29 -1.70
N SER A 190 14.70 2.30 -2.53
CA SER A 190 14.82 2.39 -3.99
C SER A 190 13.43 2.19 -4.58
N SER A 191 12.55 3.18 -4.38
CA SER A 191 11.15 3.13 -4.83
C SER A 191 10.63 4.50 -5.25
N GLU A 192 9.65 4.56 -6.15
CA GLU A 192 9.00 5.84 -6.50
C GLU A 192 8.34 6.52 -5.30
N TRP A 193 8.05 5.76 -4.24
CA TRP A 193 7.51 6.25 -2.98
C TRP A 193 8.41 7.29 -2.31
N ARG A 194 9.74 7.23 -2.52
CA ARG A 194 10.69 8.19 -1.94
C ARG A 194 10.55 9.62 -2.49
N ARG A 195 9.89 9.79 -3.65
CA ARG A 195 9.61 11.12 -4.23
C ARG A 195 8.61 11.92 -3.42
N HIS A 196 7.80 11.26 -2.59
CA HIS A 196 6.78 11.90 -1.77
C HIS A 196 7.08 11.67 -0.28
N PRO A 197 7.41 12.72 0.50
CA PRO A 197 7.78 12.57 1.91
C PRO A 197 6.73 11.83 2.75
N THR A 198 5.44 12.02 2.43
CA THR A 198 4.32 11.34 3.10
C THR A 198 4.32 9.83 2.85
N LEU A 199 4.61 9.40 1.62
CA LEU A 199 4.70 7.97 1.28
C LEU A 199 5.92 7.33 1.92
N ARG A 200 7.09 7.99 1.86
CA ARG A 200 8.31 7.55 2.54
C ARG A 200 8.09 7.39 4.05
N GLU A 201 7.44 8.34 4.70
CA GLU A 201 7.12 8.20 6.13
C GLU A 201 6.09 7.09 6.37
N GLY A 202 5.15 6.89 5.45
CA GLY A 202 4.23 5.75 5.45
C GLY A 202 4.94 4.40 5.43
N VAL A 203 6.00 4.25 4.62
CA VAL A 203 6.86 3.05 4.62
C VAL A 203 7.47 2.83 6.01
N ASN A 204 8.09 3.86 6.58
CA ASN A 204 8.71 3.74 7.91
C ASN A 204 7.70 3.48 9.03
N ALA A 205 6.49 4.03 8.95
CA ALA A 205 5.43 3.74 9.90
C ALA A 205 5.05 2.25 9.86
N ASN A 206 4.92 1.67 8.66
CA ASN A 206 4.64 0.24 8.49
C ASN A 206 5.80 -0.65 8.97
N LEU A 207 7.05 -0.30 8.65
CA LEU A 207 8.23 -1.02 9.15
C LEU A 207 8.27 -1.02 10.69
N ARG A 208 8.09 0.15 11.32
CA ARG A 208 8.06 0.28 12.79
C ARG A 208 6.92 -0.51 13.42
N GLN A 209 5.72 -0.47 12.83
CA GLN A 209 4.56 -1.21 13.33
C GLN A 209 4.81 -2.72 13.33
N LYS A 210 5.61 -3.22 12.38
CA LYS A 210 6.03 -4.63 12.30
C LYS A 210 7.34 -4.91 13.03
N GLY A 211 7.87 -3.96 13.81
CA GLY A 211 9.09 -4.11 14.61
C GLY A 211 10.36 -4.27 13.76
N LEU A 212 10.39 -3.72 12.55
CA LEU A 212 11.54 -3.70 11.65
C LEU A 212 12.28 -2.35 11.71
N PRO A 213 13.59 -2.32 11.40
CA PRO A 213 14.34 -1.08 11.27
C PRO A 213 13.77 -0.23 10.12
N MET A 214 13.92 1.09 10.26
CA MET A 214 13.55 2.06 9.22
C MET A 214 14.58 2.08 8.10
N VAL A 215 14.20 2.65 6.95
CA VAL A 215 15.17 2.97 5.89
C VAL A 215 16.18 4.02 6.39
N ILE A 216 17.46 3.79 6.13
CA ILE A 216 18.55 4.67 6.54
C ILE A 216 18.78 5.81 5.55
N ASP A 217 18.41 5.60 4.29
CA ASP A 217 18.60 6.56 3.20
C ASP A 217 17.68 6.24 2.00
N ASP A 218 17.66 7.13 1.02
CA ASP A 218 16.93 7.01 -0.23
C ASP A 218 17.92 7.02 -1.42
N THR A 219 17.68 6.24 -2.48
CA THR A 219 18.48 6.38 -3.71
C THR A 219 18.22 7.75 -4.35
N PRO A 220 19.22 8.37 -5.00
CA PRO A 220 19.06 9.69 -5.62
C PRO A 220 17.92 9.68 -6.65
N LEU A 221 17.32 10.84 -6.86
CA LEU A 221 16.25 11.03 -7.83
C LEU A 221 16.85 11.40 -9.18
N MET A 222 16.67 10.54 -10.18
CA MET A 222 16.93 10.89 -11.57
C MET A 222 15.63 11.26 -12.29
N GLU A 223 15.74 12.10 -13.32
CA GLU A 223 14.60 12.45 -14.16
C GLU A 223 14.04 11.23 -14.89
N ARG A 224 12.73 11.23 -15.10
CA ARG A 224 12.06 10.14 -15.82
C ARG A 224 12.29 10.29 -17.31
N ASP A 225 12.87 9.27 -17.93
CA ASP A 225 12.88 9.15 -19.38
C ASP A 225 11.54 8.55 -19.82
N LEU A 226 10.75 9.36 -20.54
CA LEU A 226 9.44 8.97 -21.06
C LEU A 226 9.51 8.50 -22.52
N THR A 227 10.71 8.34 -23.07
CA THR A 227 10.96 7.87 -24.44
C THR A 227 11.25 6.37 -24.46
N GLY A 228 10.99 5.74 -25.61
CA GLY A 228 11.27 4.31 -25.82
C GLY A 228 10.35 3.38 -25.02
N ASN A 229 10.90 2.25 -24.57
CA ASN A 229 10.17 1.27 -23.74
C ASN A 229 10.15 1.75 -22.28
N PRO A 230 8.98 2.08 -21.71
CA PRO A 230 8.89 2.64 -20.36
C PRO A 230 9.44 1.75 -19.25
N LEU A 231 9.29 0.42 -19.36
CA LEU A 231 9.80 -0.53 -18.35
C LEU A 231 11.32 -0.60 -18.41
N ARG A 232 11.90 -0.65 -19.61
CA ARG A 232 13.35 -0.66 -19.81
C ARG A 232 13.98 0.65 -19.36
N SER A 233 13.40 1.78 -19.75
CA SER A 233 13.84 3.11 -19.30
C SER A 233 13.76 3.25 -17.76
N PHE A 234 12.73 2.65 -17.14
CA PHE A 234 12.63 2.60 -15.68
C PHE A 234 13.73 1.74 -15.05
N ALA A 235 13.95 0.53 -15.55
CA ALA A 235 14.99 -0.38 -15.07
C ALA A 235 16.38 0.26 -15.14
N ILE A 236 16.73 0.86 -16.28
CA ILE A 236 17.99 1.57 -16.50
C ILE A 236 18.14 2.73 -15.51
N ARG A 237 17.09 3.53 -15.32
CA ARG A 237 17.12 4.66 -14.37
C ARG A 237 17.34 4.15 -12.94
N ARG A 238 16.56 3.17 -12.49
CA ARG A 238 16.64 2.60 -11.14
C ARG A 238 18.03 2.02 -10.86
N ALA A 239 18.61 1.31 -11.83
CA ALA A 239 19.97 0.78 -11.75
C ALA A 239 21.03 1.89 -11.61
N ARG A 240 20.91 2.98 -12.38
CA ARG A 240 21.81 4.15 -12.29
C ARG A 240 21.68 4.86 -10.95
N GLU A 241 20.46 5.01 -10.42
CA GLU A 241 20.20 5.59 -9.10
C GLU A 241 20.90 4.76 -8.00
N ILE A 242 20.79 3.44 -8.06
CA ILE A 242 21.49 2.52 -7.15
C ILE A 242 23.01 2.69 -7.25
N GLY A 243 23.58 2.69 -8.46
CA GLY A 243 25.04 2.80 -8.59
C GLY A 243 25.58 4.19 -8.24
N LEU A 244 24.80 5.25 -8.41
CA LEU A 244 25.14 6.59 -7.89
C LEU A 244 25.17 6.58 -6.36
N TRP A 245 24.19 5.95 -5.72
CA TRP A 245 24.17 5.81 -4.26
C TRP A 245 25.38 4.99 -3.78
N LEU A 246 25.70 3.87 -4.43
CA LEU A 246 26.87 3.05 -4.07
C LEU A 246 28.20 3.79 -4.21
N LYS A 247 28.31 4.70 -5.20
CA LYS A 247 29.51 5.51 -5.40
C LYS A 247 29.79 6.45 -4.22
N SER A 248 28.75 6.94 -3.53
CA SER A 248 28.91 7.76 -2.33
C SER A 248 29.08 6.95 -1.04
N HIS A 249 28.97 5.62 -1.10
CA HIS A 249 29.03 4.71 0.05
C HIS A 249 30.08 3.60 -0.17
N PRO A 250 31.39 3.94 -0.24
CA PRO A 250 32.46 2.99 -0.53
C PRO A 250 32.66 1.91 0.55
N GLU A 251 32.09 2.09 1.75
CA GLU A 251 32.09 1.12 2.83
C GLU A 251 31.20 -0.10 2.56
N VAL A 252 30.27 0.00 1.60
CA VAL A 252 29.32 -1.07 1.24
C VAL A 252 30.05 -2.17 0.47
N ARG A 253 30.05 -3.38 1.03
CA ARG A 253 30.73 -4.56 0.49
C ARG A 253 29.78 -5.52 -0.20
N GLN A 254 28.57 -5.65 0.33
CA GLN A 254 27.53 -6.53 -0.20
C GLN A 254 26.22 -5.76 -0.31
N TRP A 255 25.49 -6.01 -1.37
CA TRP A 255 24.17 -5.42 -1.52
C TRP A 255 23.30 -6.32 -2.38
N VAL A 256 21.99 -6.11 -2.24
CA VAL A 256 20.95 -6.74 -3.06
C VAL A 256 19.86 -5.73 -3.39
N ALA A 257 19.34 -5.76 -4.61
CA ALA A 257 18.14 -5.03 -5.00
C ALA A 257 16.93 -5.97 -5.05
N LEU A 258 15.83 -5.57 -4.40
CA LEU A 258 14.54 -6.27 -4.41
C LEU A 258 13.55 -5.40 -5.17
N ASP A 259 13.08 -5.88 -6.32
CA ASP A 259 12.20 -5.12 -7.21
C ASP A 259 11.28 -6.09 -7.98
N ASP A 260 10.11 -5.62 -8.40
CA ASP A 260 9.18 -6.40 -9.23
C ASP A 260 9.40 -6.16 -10.74
N ILE A 261 10.19 -5.14 -11.08
CA ILE A 261 10.65 -4.83 -12.43
C ILE A 261 12.03 -5.46 -12.63
N ASP A 262 12.23 -6.11 -13.78
CA ASP A 262 13.51 -6.73 -14.13
C ASP A 262 14.60 -5.66 -14.35
N LEU A 263 15.32 -5.33 -13.28
CA LEU A 263 16.43 -4.37 -13.30
C LEU A 263 17.65 -4.92 -14.05
N GLY A 264 17.70 -6.22 -14.34
CA GLY A 264 18.78 -6.85 -15.11
C GLY A 264 18.84 -6.36 -16.56
N GLU A 265 17.76 -5.78 -17.10
CA GLU A 265 17.79 -5.16 -18.44
C GLU A 265 18.76 -3.98 -18.51
N ALA A 266 19.06 -3.35 -17.36
CA ALA A 266 20.02 -2.25 -17.29
C ALA A 266 21.47 -2.69 -17.57
N ASP A 267 21.77 -4.00 -17.48
CA ASP A 267 23.13 -4.50 -17.69
C ASP A 267 23.58 -4.39 -19.15
N GLU A 268 22.66 -4.39 -20.12
CA GLU A 268 22.95 -4.20 -21.56
C GLU A 268 23.51 -2.82 -21.87
N GLU A 269 22.94 -1.79 -21.21
CA GLU A 269 23.29 -0.38 -21.40
C GLU A 269 24.07 0.18 -20.22
N ARG A 270 24.74 -0.70 -19.49
CA ARG A 270 25.50 -0.34 -18.29
C ARG A 270 26.64 0.61 -18.64
N GLN A 271 26.65 1.76 -17.99
CA GLN A 271 27.74 2.73 -18.14
C GLN A 271 28.99 2.27 -17.38
N ALA A 272 30.16 2.68 -17.86
CA ALA A 272 31.41 2.43 -17.15
C ALA A 272 31.36 2.99 -15.71
N GLY A 273 31.81 2.19 -14.74
CA GLY A 273 31.76 2.55 -13.31
C GLY A 273 30.42 2.29 -12.61
N GLN A 274 29.35 1.93 -13.32
CA GLN A 274 28.13 1.41 -12.71
C GLN A 274 28.28 -0.09 -12.39
N PRO A 275 27.72 -0.58 -11.28
CA PRO A 275 27.77 -1.99 -10.95
C PRO A 275 26.86 -2.81 -11.89
N LEU A 276 27.17 -4.10 -12.05
CA LEU A 276 26.22 -5.05 -12.65
C LEU A 276 25.09 -5.32 -11.67
N ILE A 277 23.86 -5.27 -12.17
CA ILE A 277 22.65 -5.46 -11.36
C ILE A 277 22.31 -6.95 -11.22
N THR A 278 22.32 -7.71 -12.32
CA THR A 278 21.87 -9.12 -12.34
C THR A 278 22.48 -9.97 -11.22
N PRO A 279 23.81 -9.92 -10.94
CA PRO A 279 24.42 -10.75 -9.90
C PRO A 279 23.90 -10.48 -8.47
N ARG A 280 23.27 -9.32 -8.26
CA ARG A 280 22.85 -8.79 -6.96
C ARG A 280 21.38 -8.38 -6.96
N PHE A 281 20.57 -8.97 -7.83
CA PHE A 281 19.18 -8.63 -8.01
C PHE A 281 18.28 -9.83 -7.71
N VAL A 282 17.16 -9.58 -7.02
CA VAL A 282 16.08 -10.55 -6.81
C VAL A 282 14.81 -9.97 -7.41
N LEU A 283 14.35 -10.60 -8.49
CA LEU A 283 13.08 -10.28 -9.12
C LEU A 283 11.94 -10.90 -8.32
N THR A 284 11.05 -10.05 -7.79
CA THR A 284 9.85 -10.48 -7.07
C THR A 284 8.65 -10.59 -8.01
N GLU A 285 7.68 -11.43 -7.67
CA GLU A 285 6.42 -11.48 -8.42
C GLU A 285 5.45 -10.40 -7.92
N LYS A 286 4.93 -9.61 -8.86
CA LYS A 286 4.18 -8.37 -8.62
C LYS A 286 2.96 -8.54 -7.71
N SER A 287 2.33 -9.72 -7.68
CA SER A 287 1.12 -9.99 -6.89
C SER A 287 1.44 -10.78 -5.61
N ALA A 288 2.41 -11.69 -5.67
CA ALA A 288 2.83 -12.55 -4.59
C ALA A 288 3.77 -11.83 -3.62
N CYS A 289 4.43 -10.77 -4.07
CA CYS A 289 5.39 -9.97 -3.31
C CYS A 289 6.64 -10.79 -2.93
N LEU A 290 7.43 -10.29 -1.99
CA LEU A 290 8.63 -10.95 -1.49
C LEU A 290 8.30 -12.31 -0.82
N LEU A 291 8.62 -13.40 -1.51
CA LEU A 291 8.43 -14.76 -1.02
C LEU A 291 9.61 -15.23 -0.14
N PRO A 292 9.43 -16.30 0.67
CA PRO A 292 10.54 -16.88 1.43
C PRO A 292 11.71 -17.35 0.56
N THR A 293 11.44 -17.81 -0.66
CA THR A 293 12.48 -18.17 -1.65
C THR A 293 13.31 -16.97 -2.07
N ASP A 294 12.66 -15.83 -2.26
CA ASP A 294 13.30 -14.56 -2.65
C ASP A 294 14.15 -14.03 -1.50
N ALA A 295 13.64 -14.12 -0.27
CA ALA A 295 14.39 -13.80 0.94
C ALA A 295 15.65 -14.67 1.07
N GLN A 296 15.54 -15.98 0.84
CA GLN A 296 16.71 -16.86 0.88
C GLN A 296 17.74 -16.50 -0.21
N MET A 297 17.30 -16.10 -1.40
CA MET A 297 18.18 -15.61 -2.45
C MET A 297 18.88 -14.31 -2.03
N ALA A 298 18.14 -13.36 -1.45
CA ALA A 298 18.71 -12.12 -0.94
C ALA A 298 19.75 -12.36 0.17
N VAL A 299 19.47 -13.28 1.09
CA VAL A 299 20.43 -13.70 2.13
C VAL A 299 21.70 -14.28 1.49
N ASN A 300 21.56 -15.13 0.47
CA ASN A 300 22.71 -15.71 -0.23
C ASN A 300 23.57 -14.63 -0.92
N ILE A 301 22.95 -13.68 -1.61
CA ILE A 301 23.63 -12.56 -2.28
C ILE A 301 24.37 -11.69 -1.25
N LEU A 302 23.72 -11.37 -0.12
CA LEU A 302 24.33 -10.61 0.97
C LEU A 302 25.43 -11.40 1.70
N GLY A 303 25.41 -12.73 1.61
CA GLY A 303 26.49 -13.63 2.02
C GLY A 303 27.61 -13.81 0.99
N GLY A 304 27.51 -13.17 -0.19
CA GLY A 304 28.52 -13.21 -1.26
C GLY A 304 28.30 -14.26 -2.34
N LYS A 305 27.21 -15.05 -2.27
CA LYS A 305 26.82 -16.00 -3.33
C LYS A 305 25.98 -15.27 -4.38
N LEU A 306 26.66 -14.76 -5.40
CA LEU A 306 26.05 -13.97 -6.47
C LEU A 306 25.25 -14.82 -7.46
N ASN A 307 24.25 -14.20 -8.08
CA ASN A 307 23.51 -14.78 -9.21
C ASN A 307 24.40 -14.88 -10.45
N PRO A 308 24.11 -15.83 -11.36
CA PRO A 308 24.80 -15.89 -12.66
C PRO A 308 24.58 -14.61 -13.45
N LEU A 309 25.54 -14.29 -14.33
CA LEU A 309 25.40 -13.18 -15.26
C LEU A 309 24.24 -13.45 -16.23
N ARG A 310 23.53 -12.38 -16.61
CA ARG A 310 22.54 -12.44 -17.68
C ARG A 310 23.25 -12.80 -18.98
N VAL A 311 22.74 -13.82 -19.66
CA VAL A 311 23.16 -14.15 -21.02
C VAL A 311 22.24 -13.37 -21.95
N PHE A 312 22.84 -12.53 -22.79
CA PHE A 312 22.13 -11.89 -23.88
C PHE A 312 22.27 -12.78 -25.10
N ASP A 313 21.16 -13.13 -25.73
CA ASP A 313 21.21 -13.87 -26.99
C ASP A 313 22.00 -13.01 -28.00
N GLU A 314 23.05 -13.59 -28.60
CA GLU A 314 23.72 -12.95 -29.73
C GLU A 314 22.68 -12.77 -30.83
N VAL A 315 22.36 -11.52 -31.18
CA VAL A 315 21.57 -11.24 -32.38
C VAL A 315 22.36 -11.83 -33.56
N PRO A 316 21.81 -12.78 -34.33
CA PRO A 316 22.49 -13.28 -35.51
C PRO A 316 22.76 -12.10 -36.44
N GLY A 317 24.04 -11.86 -36.72
CA GLY A 317 24.51 -10.78 -37.60
C GLY A 317 24.07 -10.93 -39.05
#